data_AF-A0A6P7F582-F1
#
_entry.id   AF-A0A6P7F582-F1
#
_cell.length_a   1.000
_cell.length_b   1.000
_cell.length_c   1.000
_cell.angle_alpha   90.00
_cell.angle_beta   90.00
_cell.angle_gamma   90.00
#
_symmetry.space_group_name_H-M   'P 1'
#
loop_
_entity.id
_entity.type
_entity.pdbx_description
1 polymer ?
#
loop_
_entity_poly.entity_id
_entity_poly.type
_entity_poly.pdbx_seq_one_letter_code
_entity_poly.pdbx_strand_id
1 'polypeptide(L)'
;MLRILDNKLIIRCKHLNKLQIRSYVINNQKNLELDQAYVPHKVENVTKPNYFKPQQKQSRPFILVLPPPNITGTLHIGHALTATIQDVLVRW
;
A
#
# COMPACT_ATOMS: atom_id res chain seq x y z
N MET A 1 -12.65 16.94 11.89
CA MET A 1 -14.10 17.10 11.64
C MET A 1 -14.26 17.30 10.14
N LEU A 2 -14.79 16.30 9.45
CA LEU A 2 -15.05 16.38 8.01
C LEU A 2 -16.46 16.97 7.82
N ARG A 3 -16.58 18.03 7.03
CA ARG A 3 -17.87 18.54 6.55
C ARG A 3 -17.78 18.72 5.04
N ILE A 4 -18.82 18.26 4.33
CA ILE A 4 -18.99 18.47 2.90
C ILE A 4 -19.81 19.75 2.74
N LEU A 5 -19.27 20.73 2.01
CA LEU A 5 -19.98 21.94 1.60
C LEU A 5 -19.65 22.18 0.12
N ASP A 6 -20.68 22.40 -0.70
CA ASP A 6 -20.58 22.82 -2.11
C ASP A 6 -19.62 21.99 -2.98
N ASN A 7 -19.78 20.66 -2.97
CA ASN A 7 -18.95 19.71 -3.74
C ASN A 7 -17.42 19.84 -3.53
N LYS A 8 -17.00 20.49 -2.45
CA LYS A 8 -15.60 20.61 -2.05
C LYS A 8 -15.40 19.91 -0.71
N LEU A 9 -14.61 18.85 -0.72
CA LEU A 9 -14.18 18.17 0.51
C LEU A 9 -13.06 19.00 1.16
N ILE A 10 -13.36 19.64 2.29
CA ILE A 10 -12.38 20.41 3.06
C ILE A 10 -11.91 19.56 4.24
N ILE A 11 -10.71 18.98 4.12
CA ILE A 11 -10.07 18.23 5.21
C ILE A 11 -9.28 19.20 6.09
N ARG A 12 -9.82 19.58 7.26
CA ARG A 12 -9.03 20.28 8.28
C ARG A 12 -8.36 19.27 9.20
N CYS A 13 -7.06 19.05 8.98
CA CYS A 13 -6.18 18.32 9.89
C CYS A 13 -5.68 19.27 10.99
N LYS A 14 -5.85 18.90 12.27
CA LYS A 14 -5.52 19.75 13.43
C LYS A 14 -4.04 19.74 13.84
N HIS A 15 -3.16 19.02 13.12
CA HIS A 15 -1.82 18.70 13.63
C HIS A 15 -0.65 18.95 12.67
N LEU A 16 -0.81 19.72 11.60
CA LEU A 16 0.31 20.05 10.70
C LEU A 16 0.32 21.56 10.41
N ASN A 17 1.31 22.26 10.98
CA ASN A 17 1.60 23.70 10.76
C ASN A 17 2.09 24.03 9.33
N LYS A 18 1.68 23.26 8.32
CA LYS A 18 1.86 23.54 6.88
C LYS A 18 0.62 23.03 6.14
N LEU A 19 -0.45 23.81 6.18
CA LEU A 19 -1.66 23.60 5.38
C LEU A 19 -1.42 24.15 3.97
N GLN A 20 -0.87 23.35 3.06
CA GLN A 20 -1.11 23.58 1.62
C GLN A 20 -2.46 22.95 1.27
N ILE A 21 -3.48 23.79 1.13
CA ILE A 21 -4.79 23.40 0.61
C ILE A 21 -4.61 23.10 -0.88
N ARG A 22 -4.33 21.83 -1.23
CA ARG A 22 -4.55 21.37 -2.61
C ARG A 22 -6.05 21.22 -2.79
N SER A 23 -6.70 22.24 -3.37
CA SER A 23 -8.09 22.14 -3.81
C SER A 23 -8.18 21.11 -4.93
N TYR A 24 -8.64 19.90 -4.61
CA TYR A 24 -8.93 18.89 -5.61
C TYR A 24 -10.28 19.24 -6.24
N VAL A 25 -10.25 19.79 -7.45
CA VAL A 25 -11.46 19.94 -8.27
C VAL A 25 -11.76 18.56 -8.85
N ILE A 26 -12.85 17.94 -8.38
CA ILE A 26 -13.32 16.67 -8.94
C ILE A 26 -14.01 16.96 -10.28
N ASN A 27 -13.20 17.17 -11.33
CA ASN A 27 -13.72 17.27 -12.69
C ASN A 27 -13.88 15.86 -13.25
N ASN A 28 -15.14 15.48 -13.50
CA ASN A 28 -15.61 14.28 -14.20
C ASN A 28 -15.51 12.96 -13.41
N GLN A 29 -16.57 12.65 -12.67
CA GLN A 29 -16.73 11.42 -11.89
C GLN A 29 -17.09 10.24 -12.79
N LYS A 30 -16.15 9.31 -13.00
CA LYS A 30 -16.56 7.92 -12.81
C LYS A 30 -16.87 7.80 -11.32
N ASN A 31 -18.14 7.64 -10.96
CA ASN A 31 -18.53 7.27 -9.61
C ASN A 31 -17.72 6.02 -9.25
N LEU A 32 -16.75 6.18 -8.34
CA LEU A 32 -15.99 5.07 -7.81
C LEU A 32 -16.86 4.43 -6.74
N GLU A 33 -17.87 3.67 -7.16
CA GLU A 33 -18.69 2.90 -6.25
C GLU A 33 -17.84 1.79 -5.65
N LEU A 34 -17.73 1.78 -4.32
CA LEU A 34 -17.07 0.70 -3.60
C LEU A 34 -18.06 -0.44 -3.45
N ASP A 35 -17.61 -1.66 -3.75
CA ASP A 35 -18.36 -2.87 -3.45
C ASP A 35 -18.70 -2.91 -1.96
N GLN A 36 -19.88 -3.41 -1.61
CA GLN A 36 -20.34 -3.54 -0.22
C GLN A 36 -19.42 -4.45 0.62
N ALA A 37 -18.73 -5.39 -0.03
CA ALA A 37 -17.79 -6.31 0.59
C ALA A 37 -16.46 -6.32 -0.16
N TYR A 38 -15.38 -6.54 0.58
CA TYR A 38 -14.05 -6.72 0.00
C TYR A 38 -13.98 -8.02 -0.79
N VAL A 39 -13.48 -7.93 -2.02
CA VAL A 39 -13.31 -9.07 -2.92
C VAL A 39 -11.81 -9.23 -3.24
N PRO A 40 -11.09 -10.16 -2.59
CA PRO A 40 -9.62 -10.25 -2.68
C PRO A 40 -9.11 -10.41 -4.12
N HIS A 41 -9.72 -11.29 -4.90
CA HIS A 41 -9.26 -11.62 -6.26
C HIS A 41 -9.28 -10.42 -7.24
N LYS A 42 -10.11 -9.39 -6.97
CA LYS A 42 -10.15 -8.16 -7.79
C LYS A 42 -8.96 -7.25 -7.52
N VAL A 43 -8.32 -7.37 -6.35
CA VAL A 43 -7.31 -6.43 -5.84
C VAL A 43 -5.93 -7.07 -5.74
N GLU A 44 -5.84 -8.37 -5.46
CA GLU A 44 -4.57 -9.06 -5.27
C GLU A 44 -3.88 -9.38 -6.59
N ASN A 45 -4.64 -9.53 -7.69
CA ASN A 45 -4.13 -9.82 -9.04
C ASN A 45 -3.52 -8.59 -9.75
N VAL A 46 -2.74 -7.79 -9.02
CA VAL A 46 -2.05 -6.64 -9.58
C VAL A 46 -0.61 -7.05 -9.90
N THR A 47 -0.30 -7.19 -11.18
CA THR A 47 1.08 -7.36 -11.66
C THR A 47 1.86 -6.08 -11.37
N LYS A 48 2.81 -6.15 -10.43
CA LYS A 48 3.59 -4.99 -9.95
C LYS A 48 4.99 -4.98 -10.55
N PRO A 49 5.24 -4.35 -11.72
CA PRO A 49 6.60 -4.16 -12.18
C PRO A 49 7.35 -3.23 -11.23
N ASN A 50 8.55 -3.63 -10.80
CA ASN A 50 9.57 -2.78 -10.17
C ASN A 50 9.32 -2.19 -8.77
N TYR A 51 8.20 -2.45 -8.10
CA TYR A 51 7.92 -1.88 -6.76
C TYR A 51 8.90 -2.32 -5.66
N PHE A 52 9.51 -3.50 -5.82
CA PHE A 52 10.43 -4.08 -4.83
C PHE A 52 11.91 -3.90 -5.19
N LYS A 53 12.21 -3.09 -6.22
CA LYS A 53 13.61 -2.77 -6.54
C LYS A 53 14.21 -1.92 -5.43
N PRO A 54 15.39 -2.28 -4.88
CA PRO A 54 16.04 -1.48 -3.85
C PRO A 54 16.35 -0.10 -4.42
N GLN A 55 15.93 0.94 -3.71
CA GLN A 55 16.27 2.32 -4.05
C GLN A 55 17.60 2.67 -3.40
N GLN A 56 18.52 3.24 -4.18
CA GLN A 56 19.74 3.82 -3.63
C GLN A 56 19.39 5.09 -2.87
N LYS A 57 19.12 4.95 -1.57
CA LYS A 57 18.94 6.06 -0.63
C LYS A 57 20.21 6.23 0.19
N GLN A 58 20.45 7.47 0.63
CA GLN A 58 21.59 7.81 1.49
C GLN A 58 21.44 7.29 2.94
N SER A 59 20.30 6.69 3.27
CA SER A 59 20.03 6.07 4.57
C SER A 59 20.75 4.74 4.73
N ARG A 60 21.02 4.33 5.97
CA ARG A 60 21.55 3.00 6.27
C ARG A 60 20.58 1.92 5.77
N PRO A 61 21.04 0.93 4.98
CA PRO A 61 20.17 -0.11 4.45
C PRO A 61 19.77 -1.10 5.55
N PHE A 62 18.51 -1.54 5.52
CA PHE A 62 18.07 -2.73 6.22
C PHE A 62 18.20 -3.93 5.27
N ILE A 63 18.90 -4.97 5.69
CA ILE A 63 19.23 -6.13 4.85
C ILE A 63 18.75 -7.39 5.56
N LEU A 64 18.06 -8.23 4.80
CA LEU A 64 17.51 -9.50 5.28
C LEU A 64 17.73 -10.56 4.20
N VAL A 65 18.26 -11.72 4.61
CA VAL A 65 18.64 -12.81 3.71
C VAL A 65 17.54 -13.87 3.70
N LEU A 66 16.92 -14.07 2.54
CA LEU A 66 16.02 -15.19 2.30
C LEU A 66 16.87 -16.39 1.81
N PRO A 67 16.93 -17.51 2.54
CA PRO A 67 17.59 -18.70 2.03
C PRO A 67 16.86 -19.18 0.77
N PRO A 68 17.57 -19.63 -0.28
CA PRO A 68 16.94 -20.13 -1.49
C PRO A 68 16.02 -21.30 -1.13
N PRO A 69 14.75 -21.31 -1.59
CA PRO A 69 13.84 -22.42 -1.28
C PRO A 69 14.37 -23.69 -1.93
N ASN A 70 14.41 -24.79 -1.17
CA ASN A 70 14.74 -26.10 -1.72
C ASN A 70 13.62 -26.56 -2.67
N ILE A 71 13.98 -26.94 -3.89
CA ILE A 71 13.05 -27.21 -5.01
C ILE A 71 12.51 -28.65 -4.93
N THR A 72 11.97 -29.06 -3.79
CA THR A 72 11.57 -30.47 -3.57
C THR A 72 10.09 -30.69 -3.26
N GLY A 73 9.22 -29.68 -3.43
CA GLY A 73 7.77 -29.86 -3.25
C GLY A 73 6.92 -28.60 -3.43
N THR A 74 5.63 -28.69 -3.07
CA THR A 74 4.70 -27.56 -3.06
C THR A 74 4.90 -26.68 -1.81
N LEU A 75 4.64 -25.38 -1.95
CA LEU A 75 4.76 -24.44 -0.84
C LEU A 75 3.62 -24.68 0.17
N HIS A 76 3.97 -25.06 1.39
CA HIS A 76 3.01 -25.20 2.49
C HIS A 76 2.86 -23.91 3.33
N ILE A 77 1.83 -23.86 4.17
CA ILE A 77 1.51 -22.71 5.04
C ILE A 77 2.70 -22.23 5.89
N GLY A 78 3.57 -23.14 6.36
CA GLY A 78 4.79 -22.77 7.07
C GLY A 78 5.75 -21.87 6.28
N HIS A 79 5.93 -22.09 4.97
CA HIS A 79 6.71 -21.19 4.13
C HIS A 79 6.04 -19.83 3.99
N ALA A 80 4.71 -19.82 3.85
CA ALA A 80 3.94 -18.58 3.75
C ALA A 80 4.10 -17.73 5.02
N LEU A 81 4.03 -18.36 6.19
CA LEU A 81 4.20 -17.68 7.48
C LEU A 81 5.59 -17.04 7.61
N THR A 82 6.66 -17.80 7.34
CA THR A 82 8.03 -17.27 7.48
C THR A 82 8.32 -16.18 6.47
N ALA A 83 7.81 -16.28 5.24
CA ALA A 83 7.91 -15.23 4.24
C ALA A 83 7.11 -13.98 4.63
N THR A 84 5.91 -14.16 5.21
CA THR A 84 5.04 -13.04 5.63
C THR A 84 5.69 -12.22 6.74
N ILE A 85 6.30 -12.86 7.73
CA ILE A 85 7.01 -12.15 8.81
C ILE A 85 8.14 -11.30 8.24
N GLN A 86 8.92 -11.86 7.30
CA GLN A 86 10.03 -11.14 6.67
C GLN A 86 9.55 -9.99 5.77
N ASP A 87 8.46 -10.18 5.03
CA ASP A 87 7.85 -9.13 4.21
C ASP A 87 7.32 -7.97 5.07
N VAL A 88 6.71 -8.25 6.22
CA VAL A 88 6.27 -7.22 7.17
C VAL A 88 7.46 -6.41 7.70
N LEU A 89 8.56 -7.07 8.07
CA LEU A 89 9.77 -6.40 8.57
C LEU A 89 10.43 -5.49 7.52
N VAL A 90 10.40 -5.86 6.24
CA VAL A 90 10.98 -5.05 5.16
C VAL A 90 10.07 -3.85 4.80
N ARG A 91 8.77 -3.92 5.10
CA ARG A 91 7.80 -2.84 4.81
C ARG A 91 7.65 -1.80 5.93
N TRP A 92 7.99 -2.14 7.17
CA TRP A 92 7.86 -1.27 8.34
C TRP A 92 8.88 -0.11 8.30
#